data_AF-A0A503X7S9-F1
#
_entry.id   AF-A0A503X7S9-F1
#
_cell.length_a   1.000
_cell.length_b   1.000
_cell.length_c   1.000
_cell.angle_alpha   90.00
_cell.angle_beta   90.00
_cell.angle_gamma   90.00
#
_symmetry.space_group_name_H-M   'P 1'
#
loop_
_entity.id
_entity.type
_entity.pdbx_description
1 polymer ?
#
loop_
_entity_poly.entity_id
_entity_poly.type
_entity_poly.pdbx_seq_one_letter_code
_entity_poly.pdbx_strand_id
1 'polypeptide(L)'
;MGDSYIIFFKAEELADFNREYQVEKYAPGILLFASNGGGEAYGFDTHEVAMPIVRISFMERQSAETIARDLTDLFATLEDLK
;
A
#
# COMPACT_ATOMS: atom_id res chain seq x y z
N MET A 1 -16.54 -10.12 -9.56
CA MET A 1 -17.27 -8.86 -9.80
C MET A 1 -16.85 -7.88 -8.73
N GLY A 2 -15.74 -7.21 -8.94
CA GLY A 2 -15.25 -6.21 -8.01
C GLY A 2 -14.13 -5.51 -8.73
N ASP A 3 -14.44 -4.36 -9.31
CA ASP A 3 -13.42 -3.49 -9.90
C ASP A 3 -12.27 -3.36 -8.90
N SER A 4 -11.04 -3.64 -9.31
CA SER A 4 -9.83 -3.40 -8.51
C SER A 4 -9.69 -1.90 -8.29
N TYR A 5 -10.44 -1.38 -7.32
CA TYR A 5 -10.53 0.02 -7.02
C TYR A 5 -9.40 0.37 -6.07
N ILE A 6 -8.55 1.30 -6.50
CA ILE A 6 -7.47 1.85 -5.69
C ILE A 6 -7.69 3.35 -5.53
N ILE A 7 -7.71 3.80 -4.29
CA ILE A 7 -7.84 5.21 -3.90
C ILE A 7 -6.47 5.67 -3.46
N PHE A 8 -5.84 6.53 -4.25
CA PHE A 8 -4.62 7.21 -3.84
C PHE A 8 -4.93 8.26 -2.78
N PHE A 9 -4.15 8.28 -1.72
CA PHE A 9 -4.21 9.34 -0.72
C PHE A 9 -3.66 10.64 -1.33
N LYS A 10 -4.12 11.77 -0.82
CA LYS A 10 -3.57 13.05 -1.24
C LYS A 10 -2.09 13.11 -0.87
N ALA A 11 -1.27 13.56 -1.81
CA ALA A 11 0.18 13.57 -1.63
C ALA A 11 0.58 14.47 -0.44
N GLU A 12 -0.10 15.61 -0.28
CA GLU A 12 0.12 16.56 0.80
C GLU A 12 -0.32 16.05 2.18
N GLU A 13 -1.21 15.06 2.24
CA GLU A 13 -1.71 14.46 3.49
C GLU A 13 -0.97 13.17 3.85
N LEU A 14 -0.10 12.64 2.98
CA LEU A 14 0.49 11.30 3.12
C LEU A 14 1.24 11.11 4.44
N ALA A 15 2.09 12.09 4.80
CA ALA A 15 2.89 12.02 6.02
C ALA A 15 2.02 12.10 7.28
N ASP A 16 1.01 12.98 7.27
CA ASP A 16 0.08 13.15 8.38
C ASP A 16 -0.80 11.91 8.54
N PHE A 17 -1.30 11.36 7.43
CA PHE A 17 -2.07 10.12 7.41
C PHE A 17 -1.30 8.96 8.04
N ASN A 18 -0.07 8.70 7.59
CA ASN A 18 0.74 7.59 8.12
C ASN A 18 1.07 7.77 9.61
N ARG A 19 1.24 9.02 10.06
CA ARG A 19 1.48 9.34 11.47
C ARG A 19 0.23 9.17 12.32
N GLU A 20 -0.91 9.71 11.90
CA GLU A 20 -2.18 9.68 12.63
C GLU A 20 -2.72 8.26 12.78
N TYR A 21 -2.61 7.45 11.72
CA TYR A 21 -2.99 6.03 11.75
C TYR A 21 -1.93 5.13 12.42
N GLN A 22 -0.84 5.71 12.93
CA GLN A 22 0.25 5.00 13.61
C GLN A 22 0.81 3.85 12.76
N VAL A 23 0.95 4.05 11.45
CA VAL A 23 1.38 2.99 10.52
C VAL A 23 2.69 2.37 10.98
N GLU A 24 3.66 3.17 11.42
CA GLU A 24 4.94 2.66 11.91
C GLU A 24 4.81 1.72 13.13
N LYS A 25 3.76 1.86 13.95
CA LYS A 25 3.52 0.99 15.11
C LYS A 25 2.91 -0.36 14.68
N TYR A 26 2.02 -0.37 13.70
CA TYR A 26 1.25 -1.56 13.30
C TYR A 26 1.88 -2.30 12.11
N ALA A 27 2.47 -1.54 11.19
CA ALA A 27 3.13 -1.97 9.97
C ALA A 27 4.52 -1.28 9.83
N PRO A 28 5.48 -1.55 10.74
CA PRO A 28 6.79 -0.90 10.72
C PRO A 28 7.51 -1.07 9.38
N GLY A 29 8.09 0.03 8.90
CA GLY A 29 8.78 0.09 7.61
C GLY A 29 7.84 0.09 6.41
N ILE A 30 6.52 0.29 6.58
CA ILE A 30 5.59 0.49 5.48
C ILE A 30 5.16 1.96 5.41
N LEU A 31 5.29 2.56 4.22
CA LEU A 31 4.71 3.87 3.91
C LEU A 31 3.46 3.67 3.05
N LEU A 32 2.27 3.84 3.62
CA LEU A 32 1.01 3.70 2.89
C LEU A 32 0.78 4.88 1.96
N PHE A 33 0.29 4.59 0.74
CA PHE A 33 -0.07 5.60 -0.25
C PHE A 33 -1.45 5.42 -0.88
N ALA A 34 -2.09 4.26 -0.69
CA ALA A 34 -3.42 4.00 -1.22
C ALA A 34 -4.18 2.93 -0.44
N SER A 35 -5.47 2.78 -0.73
CA SER A 35 -6.35 1.72 -0.19
C SER A 35 -7.47 1.37 -1.18
N ASN A 36 -8.04 0.18 -1.04
CA ASN A 36 -9.27 -0.18 -1.76
C ASN A 36 -10.57 0.24 -1.03
N GLY A 37 -10.46 0.87 0.15
CA GLY A 37 -11.61 1.26 0.99
C GLY A 37 -12.31 0.09 1.71
N GLY A 38 -11.86 -1.14 1.49
CA GLY A 38 -12.44 -2.39 2.02
C GLY A 38 -11.51 -3.17 2.97
N GLY A 39 -10.47 -2.51 3.51
CA GLY A 39 -9.56 -3.11 4.48
C GLY A 39 -8.20 -3.55 3.91
N GLU A 40 -7.97 -3.37 2.61
CA GLU A 40 -6.62 -3.48 2.03
C GLU A 40 -6.01 -2.09 1.85
N ALA A 41 -4.72 -1.99 2.18
CA ALA A 41 -3.91 -0.82 1.91
C ALA A 41 -2.69 -1.19 1.06
N TYR A 42 -2.14 -0.20 0.38
CA TYR A 42 -0.98 -0.32 -0.49
C TYR A 42 0.09 0.65 0.00
N GLY A 43 1.32 0.18 0.05
CA GLY A 43 2.44 0.96 0.55
C GLY A 43 3.78 0.54 -0.03
N PHE A 44 4.81 1.32 0.25
CA PHE A 44 6.19 0.98 -0.06
C PHE A 44 6.82 0.28 1.14
N ASP A 45 7.57 -0.80 0.92
CA ASP A 45 8.41 -1.41 1.94
C ASP A 45 9.76 -0.67 2.03
N THR A 46 9.90 0.19 3.05
CA THR A 46 11.06 1.06 3.24
C THR A 46 12.26 0.35 3.87
N HIS A 47 12.12 -0.91 4.30
CA HIS A 47 13.27 -1.72 4.71
C HIS A 47 14.11 -2.17 3.52
N GLU A 48 13.53 -2.25 2.33
CA GLU A 48 14.24 -2.59 1.10
C GLU A 48 14.62 -1.33 0.32
N VAL A 49 15.87 -1.29 -0.16
CA VAL A 49 16.39 -0.16 -0.94
C VAL A 49 15.57 0.07 -2.22
N ALA A 50 15.05 -1.02 -2.81
CA ALA A 50 14.21 -0.94 -4.00
C ALA A 50 12.82 -0.36 -3.73
N MET A 51 12.39 -0.29 -2.46
CA MET A 51 11.05 0.14 -2.05
C MET A 51 9.93 -0.53 -2.86
N PRO A 52 9.85 -1.87 -2.87
CA PRO A 52 8.79 -2.55 -3.59
C PRO A 52 7.43 -2.15 -3.03
N ILE A 53 6.41 -2.26 -3.88
CA ILE A 53 5.03 -1.99 -3.52
C ILE A 53 4.42 -3.26 -2.93
N VAL A 54 3.93 -3.12 -1.69
CA VAL A 54 3.25 -4.16 -0.95
C VAL A 54 1.76 -3.88 -0.82
N ARG A 55 0.97 -4.95 -0.77
CA ARG A 55 -0.41 -4.94 -0.30
C ARG A 55 -0.44 -5.46 1.13
N ILE A 56 -1.18 -4.79 2.01
CA ILE A 56 -1.31 -5.14 3.42
C ILE A 56 -2.78 -5.15 3.84
N SER A 57 -3.19 -6.15 4.61
CA SER A 57 -4.53 -6.24 5.18
C SER A 57 -4.56 -5.66 6.58
N PHE A 58 -5.55 -4.82 6.88
CA PHE A 58 -5.80 -4.25 8.21
C PHE A 58 -4.58 -3.65 8.93
N MET A 59 -3.60 -3.14 8.16
CA MET A 59 -2.34 -2.61 8.67
C MET A 59 -1.50 -3.61 9.49
N GLU A 60 -1.59 -4.92 9.19
CA GLU A 60 -0.78 -5.94 9.85
C GLU A 60 0.50 -6.25 9.07
N ARG A 61 1.69 -5.90 9.60
CA ARG A 61 2.96 -6.07 8.87
C ARG A 61 3.18 -7.47 8.27
N GLN A 62 2.78 -8.49 9.03
CA GLN A 62 2.91 -9.90 8.66
C GLN A 62 2.08 -10.29 7.42
N SER A 63 1.05 -9.51 7.10
CA SER A 63 0.20 -9.70 5.92
C SER A 63 0.76 -9.02 4.68
N ALA A 64 1.86 -8.28 4.78
CA ALA A 64 2.44 -7.55 3.67
C ALA A 64 2.93 -8.51 2.58
N GLU A 65 2.33 -8.40 1.40
CA GLU A 65 2.68 -9.16 0.21
C GLU A 65 3.26 -8.20 -0.82
N THR A 66 4.46 -8.49 -1.36
CA THR A 66 4.99 -7.72 -2.48
C THR A 66 4.20 -8.05 -3.74
N ILE A 67 3.57 -7.03 -4.34
CA ILE A 67 2.71 -7.20 -5.51
C ILE A 67 3.23 -6.49 -6.76
N ALA A 68 4.21 -5.60 -6.59
CA ALA A 68 4.83 -4.88 -7.69
C ALA A 68 6.19 -4.30 -7.28
N ARG A 69 7.10 -4.19 -8.24
CA ARG A 69 8.41 -3.57 -8.02
C ARG A 69 8.39 -2.04 -8.16
N ASP A 70 7.42 -1.51 -8.89
CA ASP A 70 7.26 -0.09 -9.20
C ASP A 70 5.80 0.21 -9.56
N LEU A 71 5.45 1.50 -9.76
CA LEU A 71 4.07 1.88 -10.09
C LEU A 71 3.60 1.37 -11.46
N THR A 72 4.50 1.21 -12.43
CA THR A 72 4.14 0.66 -13.74
C THR A 72 3.73 -0.80 -13.61
N ASP A 73 4.52 -1.57 -12.88
CA ASP A 73 4.26 -2.97 -12.55
C ASP A 73 2.97 -3.11 -11.72
N LEU A 74 2.72 -2.20 -10.77
CA LEU A 74 1.47 -2.17 -10.00
C LEU A 74 0.24 -2.06 -10.91
N PHE A 75 0.25 -1.12 -11.85
CA PHE A 75 -0.91 -0.92 -12.72
C PHE A 75 -1.12 -2.09 -13.68
N ALA A 76 -0.05 -2.75 -14.13
CA ALA A 76 -0.15 -4.00 -14.89
C ALA A 76 -0.75 -5.13 -14.04
N THR A 77 -0.25 -5.33 -12.82
CA THR A 77 -0.77 -6.33 -11.87
C THR A 77 -2.26 -6.10 -11.56
N LEU A 78 -2.70 -4.85 -11.37
CA LEU A 78 -4.11 -4.54 -11.12
C LEU A 78 -5.01 -4.74 -12.34
N GLU A 79 -4.48 -4.64 -13.56
CA GLU A 79 -5.22 -4.93 -14.78
C GLU A 79 -5.49 -6.43 -14.93
N ASP A 80 -4.50 -7.27 -14.62
CA ASP A 80 -4.59 -8.73 -14.68
C ASP A 80 -5.57 -9.33 -13.63
N LEU A 81 -5.92 -8.56 -12.60
CA LEU A 81 -6.84 -8.98 -11.52
C LEU A 81 -8.33 -8.71 -11.82
N LYS A 82 -8.66 -8.11 -12.98
CA LYS A 82 -10.05 -7.83 -13.42
C LYS A 82 -10.77 -9.08 -13.92
#